data_AF-A0A3D5SKQ0-F1
#
_entry.id   AF-A0A3D5SKQ0-F1
#
_cell.length_a   1.000
_cell.length_b   1.000
_cell.length_c   1.000
_cell.angle_alpha   90.00
_cell.angle_beta   90.00
_cell.angle_gamma   90.00
#
_symmetry.space_group_name_H-M   'P 1'
#
loop_
_entity.id
_entity.type
_entity.pdbx_description
1 polymer ?
#
loop_
_entity_poly.entity_id
_entity_poly.type
_entity_poly.pdbx_seq_one_letter_code
_entity_poly.pdbx_strand_id
1 'polypeptide(L)'
;MPVKSPTRDYHPARVERSGSTRRPTKKAATKRLVLPKDKQGLEVEVEGRLVKLTNLGKPFWPELGITKRGLLQYYIDVAPFLLPHLQDRAMVMKRYPNGAAGDFFFMKRAPSPRPEWIELCHIQHSSGNVIDFPMIQDLASLLWVVNLGCIDLNQW
;
A
#
# COMPACT_ATOMS: atom_id res chain seq x y z
N MET A 1 -32.91 -4.28 -1.85
CA MET A 1 -32.28 -5.46 -1.20
C MET A 1 -31.58 -4.97 0.06
N PRO A 2 -31.80 -5.57 1.25
CA PRO A 2 -31.19 -5.09 2.49
C PRO A 2 -29.68 -5.36 2.47
N VAL A 3 -28.88 -4.35 2.84
CA VAL A 3 -27.42 -4.43 2.91
C VAL A 3 -27.04 -5.32 4.10
N LYS A 4 -26.32 -6.41 3.84
CA LYS A 4 -25.88 -7.35 4.89
C LYS A 4 -24.92 -6.64 5.86
N SER A 5 -25.16 -6.78 7.16
CA SER A 5 -24.31 -6.24 8.21
C SER A 5 -22.94 -6.95 8.23
N PRO A 6 -21.83 -6.25 8.54
CA PRO A 6 -20.52 -6.89 8.65
C PRO A 6 -20.52 -7.98 9.72
N THR A 7 -19.97 -9.15 9.39
CA THR A 7 -19.73 -10.26 10.34
C THR A 7 -18.28 -10.71 10.23
N ARG A 8 -17.83 -11.62 11.10
CA ARG A 8 -16.47 -12.18 11.05
C ARG A 8 -16.13 -12.81 9.68
N ASP A 9 -17.14 -13.34 9.00
CA ASP A 9 -17.00 -14.08 7.75
C ASP A 9 -17.53 -13.30 6.52
N TYR A 10 -18.07 -12.10 6.74
CA TYR A 10 -18.58 -11.24 5.67
C TYR A 10 -18.17 -9.80 5.91
N HIS A 11 -17.30 -9.30 5.03
CA HIS A 11 -16.86 -7.92 5.03
C HIS A 11 -17.39 -7.20 3.77
N PRO A 12 -18.06 -6.04 3.89
CA PRO A 12 -18.69 -5.34 2.77
C PRO A 12 -17.68 -4.82 1.72
N ALA A 13 -16.38 -4.79 2.05
CA ALA A 13 -15.30 -4.44 1.14
C ALA A 13 -14.90 -5.57 0.16
N ARG A 14 -15.48 -6.77 0.30
CA ARG A 14 -15.14 -7.92 -0.55
C ARG A 14 -15.78 -7.75 -1.93
N VAL A 15 -14.97 -7.47 -2.94
CA VAL A 15 -15.43 -7.41 -4.33
C VAL A 15 -15.92 -8.79 -4.79
N GLU A 16 -17.13 -8.87 -5.36
CA GLU A 16 -17.57 -10.04 -6.12
C GLU A 16 -16.75 -10.11 -7.41
N ARG A 17 -15.82 -11.07 -7.47
CA ARG A 17 -14.95 -11.27 -8.64
C ARG A 17 -15.77 -11.82 -9.81
N SER A 18 -15.94 -11.07 -10.89
CA SER A 18 -16.17 -11.70 -12.20
C SER A 18 -14.84 -12.32 -12.66
N GLY A 19 -14.78 -13.67 -12.65
CA GLY A 19 -13.78 -14.45 -13.38
C GLY A 19 -12.30 -14.05 -13.20
N SER A 20 -11.79 -13.99 -11.98
CA SER A 20 -10.33 -13.89 -11.77
C SER A 20 -9.71 -15.27 -11.92
N THR A 21 -9.20 -15.60 -13.10
CA THR A 21 -8.27 -16.73 -13.28
C THR A 21 -7.06 -16.47 -12.40
N ARG A 22 -6.92 -17.23 -11.30
CA ARG A 22 -5.68 -17.27 -10.51
C ARG A 22 -4.55 -17.63 -11.46
N ARG A 23 -3.73 -16.64 -11.82
CA ARG A 23 -2.54 -16.85 -12.64
C ARG A 23 -1.56 -17.67 -11.80
N PRO A 24 -1.04 -18.81 -12.31
CA PRO A 24 -0.07 -19.59 -11.57
C PRO A 24 1.20 -18.76 -11.41
N THR A 25 1.62 -18.53 -10.17
CA THR A 25 2.88 -17.84 -9.87
C THR A 25 4.03 -18.78 -10.18
N LYS A 26 4.56 -18.71 -11.41
CA LYS A 26 5.90 -19.22 -11.69
C LYS A 26 6.87 -18.46 -10.77
N LYS A 27 7.54 -19.17 -9.85
CA LYS A 27 8.69 -18.63 -9.12
C LYS A 27 9.82 -18.39 -10.11
N ALA A 28 9.82 -17.24 -10.77
CA ALA A 28 11.04 -16.67 -11.30
C ALA A 28 11.85 -16.18 -10.09
N ALA A 29 13.13 -16.54 -10.02
CA ALA A 29 14.04 -15.94 -9.06
C ALA A 29 14.19 -14.46 -9.41
N THR A 30 13.32 -13.61 -8.87
CA THR A 30 13.36 -12.17 -9.09
C THR A 30 14.63 -11.64 -8.43
N LYS A 31 15.48 -10.97 -9.22
CA LYS A 31 16.62 -10.23 -8.70
C LYS A 31 16.10 -9.31 -7.59
N ARG A 32 16.61 -9.47 -6.36
CA ARG A 32 16.15 -8.68 -5.20
C ARG A 32 16.34 -7.19 -5.51
N LEU A 33 15.24 -6.43 -5.49
CA LEU A 33 15.28 -4.99 -5.69
C LEU A 33 16.00 -4.35 -4.49
N VAL A 34 17.08 -3.62 -4.76
CA VAL A 34 17.85 -2.89 -3.75
C VAL A 34 17.85 -1.42 -4.11
N LEU A 35 17.42 -0.57 -3.18
CA LEU A 35 17.32 0.87 -3.42
C LEU A 35 18.70 1.55 -3.26
N PRO A 36 19.19 2.28 -4.29
CA PRO A 36 20.54 2.86 -4.32
C PRO A 36 20.71 3.99 -3.32
N LYS A 37 21.78 3.98 -2.52
CA LYS A 37 21.96 4.89 -1.35
C LYS A 37 22.21 6.35 -1.71
N ASP A 38 22.67 6.65 -2.91
CA ASP A 38 23.13 7.97 -3.39
C ASP A 38 22.01 8.89 -3.92
N LYS A 39 20.78 8.40 -4.02
CA LYS A 39 19.65 9.17 -4.59
C LYS A 39 18.74 9.77 -3.50
N GLN A 40 18.03 10.86 -3.80
CA GLN A 40 16.96 11.38 -2.92
C GLN A 40 15.55 11.11 -3.48
N GLY A 41 15.44 10.93 -4.80
CA GLY A 41 14.27 10.42 -5.48
C GLY A 41 14.69 9.46 -6.58
N LEU A 42 13.81 8.52 -6.91
CA LEU A 42 14.06 7.47 -7.89
C LEU A 42 12.73 7.01 -8.46
N GLU A 43 12.69 6.76 -9.76
CA GLU A 43 11.62 5.99 -10.38
C GLU A 43 12.09 4.54 -10.54
N VAL A 44 11.35 3.61 -9.96
CA VAL A 44 11.65 2.17 -10.03
C VAL A 44 10.56 1.47 -10.83
N GLU A 45 10.96 0.62 -11.77
CA GLU A 45 10.03 -0.29 -12.43
C GLU A 45 9.87 -1.55 -11.58
N VAL A 46 8.64 -1.85 -11.19
CA VAL A 46 8.27 -3.00 -10.38
C VAL A 46 7.10 -3.69 -11.05
N GLU A 47 7.30 -4.94 -11.51
CA GLU A 47 6.24 -5.74 -12.15
C GLU A 47 5.56 -5.00 -13.34
N GLY A 48 6.35 -4.27 -14.13
CA GLY A 48 5.86 -3.49 -15.27
C GLY A 48 5.19 -2.16 -14.90
N ARG A 49 5.29 -1.71 -13.65
CA ARG A 49 4.72 -0.45 -13.16
C ARG A 49 5.83 0.48 -12.69
N LEU A 50 5.78 1.73 -13.14
CA LEU A 50 6.71 2.77 -12.70
C LEU A 50 6.24 3.39 -11.37
N VAL A 51 7.07 3.28 -10.33
CA VAL A 51 6.80 3.83 -9.00
C VAL A 51 7.79 4.94 -8.70
N LYS A 52 7.28 6.17 -8.52
CA LYS A 52 8.10 7.33 -8.12
C LYS A 52 8.27 7.38 -6.61
N LEU A 53 9.50 7.15 -6.15
CA LEU A 53 9.91 7.26 -4.76
C LEU A 53 10.59 8.61 -4.52
N THR A 54 10.26 9.27 -3.41
CA THR A 54 10.74 10.62 -3.11
C THR A 54 11.18 10.75 -1.66
N ASN A 55 12.03 11.74 -1.36
CA ASN A 55 12.52 12.05 -0.02
C ASN A 55 13.15 10.83 0.68
N LEU A 56 13.92 10.04 -0.06
CA LEU A 56 14.45 8.76 0.39
C LEU A 56 15.37 8.87 1.61
N GLY A 57 16.14 9.95 1.70
CA GLY A 57 16.99 10.25 2.86
C GLY A 57 16.25 10.84 4.07
N LYS A 58 14.92 11.07 3.99
CA LYS A 58 14.17 11.66 5.11
C LYS A 58 14.28 10.77 6.36
N PRO A 59 14.72 11.29 7.51
CA PRO A 59 14.74 10.53 8.76
C PRO A 59 13.32 10.17 9.19
N PHE A 60 13.05 8.88 9.42
CA PHE A 60 11.77 8.41 9.98
C PHE A 60 11.94 7.96 11.45
N TRP A 61 13.09 7.39 11.78
CA TRP A 61 13.55 7.18 13.16
C TRP A 61 14.97 7.76 13.29
N PRO A 62 15.10 9.07 13.60
CA PRO A 62 16.39 9.74 13.70
C PRO A 62 17.35 9.05 14.68
N GLU A 63 16.86 8.69 15.87
CA GLU A 63 17.65 8.03 16.93
C GLU A 63 18.20 6.66 16.50
N LEU A 64 17.55 5.99 15.54
CA LEU A 64 17.98 4.70 15.00
C LEU A 64 18.76 4.84 13.67
N GLY A 65 18.92 6.06 13.16
CA GLY A 65 19.48 6.30 11.83
C GLY A 65 18.63 5.73 10.67
N ILE A 66 17.36 5.41 10.90
CA ILE A 66 16.50 4.80 9.88
C ILE A 66 15.77 5.89 9.09
N THR A 67 15.99 5.87 7.78
CA THR A 67 15.36 6.78 6.82
C THR A 67 14.16 6.15 6.14
N LYS A 68 13.39 6.97 5.40
CA LYS A 68 12.31 6.50 4.53
C LYS A 68 12.77 5.43 3.53
N ARG A 69 14.00 5.54 3.01
CA ARG A 69 14.63 4.49 2.20
C ARG A 69 14.74 3.18 2.94
N GLY A 70 15.17 3.22 4.20
CA GLY A 70 15.29 2.03 5.05
C GLY A 70 13.94 1.34 5.23
N LEU A 71 12.88 2.12 5.48
CA LEU A 71 11.51 1.59 5.56
C LEU A 71 11.03 0.97 4.24
N LEU A 72 11.25 1.64 3.11
CA LEU A 72 10.89 1.12 1.80
C LEU A 72 11.65 -0.18 1.49
N GLN A 73 12.95 -0.23 1.76
CA GLN A 73 13.75 -1.44 1.58
C GLN A 73 13.27 -2.59 2.46
N TYR A 74 12.93 -2.30 3.72
CA TYR A 74 12.32 -3.29 4.62
C TYR A 74 11.05 -3.88 4.02
N TYR A 75 10.13 -3.04 3.52
CA TYR A 75 8.90 -3.52 2.90
C TYR A 75 9.13 -4.30 1.60
N ILE A 76 10.14 -3.95 0.80
CA ILE A 76 10.57 -4.78 -0.35
C ILE A 76 10.97 -6.18 0.11
N ASP A 77 11.75 -6.25 1.18
CA ASP A 77 12.32 -7.51 1.67
C ASP A 77 11.27 -8.44 2.27
N VAL A 78 10.26 -7.88 2.97
CA VAL A 78 9.19 -8.69 3.59
C VAL A 78 7.97 -8.91 2.69
N ALA A 79 7.87 -8.19 1.56
CA ALA A 79 6.71 -8.24 0.66
C ALA A 79 6.26 -9.66 0.26
N PRO A 80 7.16 -10.63 -0.06
CA PRO A 80 6.74 -11.98 -0.42
C PRO A 80 5.91 -12.69 0.65
N PHE A 81 6.11 -12.33 1.92
CA PHE A 81 5.37 -12.89 3.06
C PHE A 81 4.19 -12.00 3.47
N LEU A 82 4.32 -10.68 3.31
CA LEU A 82 3.32 -9.71 3.73
C LEU A 82 2.14 -9.60 2.74
N LEU A 83 2.41 -9.56 1.44
CA LEU A 83 1.39 -9.28 0.40
C LEU A 83 0.18 -10.24 0.43
N PRO A 84 0.33 -11.56 0.66
CA PRO A 84 -0.82 -12.46 0.78
C PRO A 84 -1.82 -12.06 1.87
N HIS A 85 -1.40 -11.28 2.87
CA HIS A 85 -2.26 -10.80 3.96
C HIS A 85 -2.89 -9.43 3.68
N LEU A 86 -2.38 -8.69 2.69
CA LEU A 86 -2.85 -7.35 2.33
C LEU A 86 -3.80 -7.33 1.13
N GLN A 87 -3.68 -8.31 0.23
CA GLN A 87 -4.48 -8.37 -1.00
C GLN A 87 -5.99 -8.39 -0.73
N ASP A 88 -6.74 -7.75 -1.62
CA ASP A 88 -8.21 -7.62 -1.61
C ASP A 88 -8.79 -7.01 -0.33
N ARG A 89 -8.01 -6.15 0.34
CA ARG A 89 -8.44 -5.44 1.55
C ARG A 89 -8.36 -3.94 1.36
N ALA A 90 -9.37 -3.25 1.86
CA ALA A 90 -9.39 -1.79 1.85
C ALA A 90 -8.32 -1.26 2.80
N MET A 91 -7.45 -0.36 2.32
CA MET A 91 -6.37 0.19 3.13
C MET A 91 -6.76 1.54 3.72
N VAL A 92 -6.79 1.62 5.06
CA VAL A 92 -6.76 2.91 5.74
C VAL A 92 -5.30 3.34 5.89
N MET A 93 -4.94 4.49 5.35
CA MET A 93 -3.57 5.00 5.42
C MET A 93 -3.38 5.81 6.70
N LYS A 94 -2.59 5.31 7.64
CA LYS A 94 -2.08 6.10 8.78
C LYS A 94 -0.72 6.68 8.41
N ARG A 95 -0.70 7.97 8.09
CA ARG A 95 0.47 8.63 7.50
C ARG A 95 1.24 9.42 8.55
N TYR A 96 2.55 9.26 8.53
CA TYR A 96 3.53 9.95 9.36
C TYR A 96 4.47 10.77 8.45
N PRO A 97 4.04 11.95 7.96
CA PRO A 97 4.84 12.70 7.00
C PRO A 97 6.23 13.04 7.54
N ASN A 98 6.36 13.24 8.85
CA ASN A 98 7.56 13.71 9.55
C ASN A 98 8.26 12.65 10.41
N GLY A 99 8.01 11.36 10.14
CA GLY A 99 8.63 10.25 10.85
C GLY A 99 7.78 9.72 11.99
N ALA A 100 8.20 8.58 12.55
CA ALA A 100 7.36 7.74 13.40
C ALA A 100 6.99 8.36 14.76
N ALA A 101 7.84 9.25 15.28
CA ALA A 101 7.59 10.00 16.51
C ALA A 101 6.84 11.33 16.28
N GLY A 102 6.61 11.71 15.02
CA GLY A 102 5.91 12.94 14.67
C GLY A 102 4.38 12.75 14.55
N ASP A 103 3.69 13.85 14.28
CA ASP A 103 2.24 13.85 14.06
C ASP A 103 1.82 12.94 12.91
N PHE A 104 0.65 12.32 13.09
CA PHE A 104 0.04 11.46 12.09
C PHE A 104 -1.40 11.87 11.78
N PHE A 105 -1.89 11.40 10.65
CA PHE A 105 -3.30 11.48 10.30
C PHE A 105 -3.76 10.22 9.56
N PHE A 106 -5.06 9.92 9.68
CA PHE A 106 -5.70 8.85 8.94
C PHE A 106 -6.30 9.37 7.63
N MET A 107 -6.15 8.59 6.57
CA MET A 107 -6.67 8.90 5.25
C MET A 107 -7.32 7.65 4.65
N LYS A 108 -8.65 7.70 4.54
CA LYS A 108 -9.47 6.60 4.00
C LYS A 108 -9.53 6.65 2.48
N ARG A 109 -9.82 7.84 1.94
CA ARG A 109 -9.93 8.06 0.49
C ARG A 109 -8.54 8.01 -0.15
N ALA A 110 -8.43 7.27 -1.25
CA ALA A 110 -7.23 7.24 -2.08
C ALA A 110 -6.89 8.66 -2.58
N PRO A 111 -5.62 9.10 -2.50
CA PRO A 111 -5.18 10.38 -3.04
C PRO A 111 -5.53 10.57 -4.51
N SER A 112 -5.67 11.84 -4.89
CA SER A 112 -5.71 12.28 -6.28
C SER A 112 -4.73 13.44 -6.47
N PRO A 113 -3.87 13.41 -7.50
CA PRO A 113 -3.71 12.32 -8.47
C PRO A 113 -3.06 11.07 -7.85
N ARG A 114 -3.28 9.90 -8.48
CA ARG A 114 -2.62 8.63 -8.17
C ARG A 114 -2.33 7.87 -9.46
N PRO A 115 -1.39 6.91 -9.46
CA PRO A 115 -1.19 6.01 -10.59
C PRO A 115 -2.47 5.22 -10.90
N GLU A 116 -2.80 5.05 -12.18
CA GLU A 116 -4.02 4.37 -12.63
C GLU A 116 -4.10 2.90 -12.20
N TRP A 117 -2.95 2.27 -12.00
CA TRP A 117 -2.83 0.89 -11.54
C TRP A 117 -3.08 0.70 -10.03
N ILE A 118 -3.34 1.76 -9.28
CA ILE A 118 -3.83 1.65 -7.90
C ILE A 118 -5.31 1.27 -7.92
N GLU A 119 -5.58 0.00 -7.63
CA GLU A 119 -6.93 -0.52 -7.49
C GLU A 119 -7.64 0.09 -6.27
N LEU A 120 -8.97 0.22 -6.40
CA LEU A 120 -9.82 0.81 -5.38
C LEU A 120 -10.89 -0.17 -4.90
N CYS A 121 -11.14 -0.13 -3.60
CA CYS A 121 -12.34 -0.70 -3.00
C CYS A 121 -13.37 0.42 -2.77
N HIS A 122 -14.53 0.29 -3.40
CA HIS A 122 -15.63 1.24 -3.28
C HIS A 122 -16.53 0.83 -2.11
N ILE A 123 -16.52 1.60 -1.02
CA ILE A 123 -17.34 1.30 0.16
C ILE A 123 -18.42 2.37 0.29
N GLN A 124 -19.67 1.96 0.22
CA GLN A 124 -20.82 2.80 0.52
C GLN A 124 -21.07 2.82 2.03
N HIS A 125 -21.13 4.02 2.60
CA HIS A 125 -21.45 4.24 4.01
C HIS A 125 -22.96 4.42 4.21
N SER A 126 -23.42 4.26 5.46
CA SER A 126 -24.83 4.46 5.85
C SER A 126 -25.37 5.85 5.52
N SER A 127 -24.50 6.85 5.42
CA SER A 127 -24.86 8.20 4.97
C SER A 127 -25.14 8.33 3.47
N GLY A 128 -24.98 7.25 2.69
CA GLY A 128 -25.09 7.24 1.23
C GLY A 128 -23.81 7.60 0.49
N ASN A 129 -22.80 8.13 1.19
CA ASN A 129 -21.50 8.48 0.59
C ASN A 129 -20.70 7.23 0.21
N VAL A 130 -20.05 7.28 -0.96
CA VAL A 130 -19.06 6.28 -1.39
C VAL A 130 -17.65 6.81 -1.14
N ILE A 131 -16.82 5.98 -0.49
CA ILE A 131 -15.40 6.25 -0.28
C ILE A 131 -14.58 5.21 -1.03
N ASP A 132 -13.61 5.68 -1.81
CA ASP A 132 -12.69 4.85 -2.57
C ASP A 132 -11.42 4.64 -1.75
N PHE A 133 -11.24 3.44 -1.21
CA PHE A 133 -10.05 3.07 -0.47
C PHE A 133 -9.02 2.46 -1.43
N PRO A 134 -7.72 2.80 -1.33
CA PRO A 134 -6.72 2.09 -2.12
C PRO A 134 -6.58 0.65 -1.62
N MET A 135 -6.22 -0.26 -2.52
CA MET A 135 -5.86 -1.64 -2.18
C MET A 135 -4.36 -1.88 -2.46
N ILE A 136 -3.73 -2.68 -1.62
CA ILE A 136 -2.34 -3.13 -1.82
C ILE A 136 -2.38 -4.53 -2.42
N GLN A 137 -2.26 -4.62 -3.74
CA GLN A 137 -2.38 -5.86 -4.50
C GLN A 137 -1.02 -6.54 -4.76
N ASP A 138 0.06 -5.75 -4.73
CA ASP A 138 1.39 -6.15 -5.19
C ASP A 138 2.48 -5.23 -4.61
N LEU A 139 3.74 -5.51 -4.97
CA LEU A 139 4.87 -4.73 -4.48
C LEU A 139 4.79 -3.26 -4.94
N ALA A 140 4.35 -2.99 -6.17
CA ALA A 140 4.26 -1.62 -6.68
C ALA A 140 3.27 -0.76 -5.86
N SER A 141 2.09 -1.31 -5.57
CA SER A 141 1.08 -0.66 -4.72
C SER A 141 1.52 -0.53 -3.27
N LEU A 142 2.23 -1.52 -2.71
CA LEU A 142 2.83 -1.43 -1.38
C LEU A 142 3.83 -0.27 -1.29
N LEU A 143 4.77 -0.19 -2.24
CA LEU A 143 5.79 0.87 -2.24
C LEU A 143 5.18 2.25 -2.44
N TRP A 144 4.13 2.36 -3.26
CA TRP A 144 3.41 3.61 -3.40
C TRP A 144 2.76 4.06 -2.08
N VAL A 145 2.04 3.18 -1.39
CA VAL A 145 1.40 3.49 -0.08
C VAL A 145 2.46 3.87 0.96
N VAL A 146 3.53 3.10 1.09
CA VAL A 146 4.63 3.40 2.05
C VAL A 146 5.31 4.72 1.69
N ASN A 147 5.50 5.01 0.40
CA ASN A 147 6.09 6.26 -0.06
C ASN A 147 5.25 7.49 0.29
N LEU A 148 3.95 7.36 0.53
CA LEU A 148 3.10 8.43 1.05
C LEU A 148 3.35 8.73 2.54
N GLY A 149 4.22 7.97 3.20
CA GLY A 149 4.51 8.07 4.63
C GLY A 149 3.66 7.12 5.48
N CYS A 150 3.06 6.09 4.89
CA CYS A 150 2.34 5.07 5.65
C CYS A 150 3.35 4.11 6.29
N ILE A 151 3.66 4.35 7.56
CA ILE A 151 4.48 3.45 8.37
C ILE A 151 3.64 2.25 8.83
N ASP A 152 2.38 2.52 9.15
CA ASP A 152 1.41 1.61 9.76
C ASP A 152 0.31 1.27 8.73
N LEU A 153 0.22 -0.01 8.37
CA LEU A 153 -0.72 -0.54 7.37
C LEU A 153 -1.97 -1.06 8.09
N ASN A 154 -3.12 -0.48 7.77
CA ASN A 154 -4.39 -0.77 8.43
C ASN A 154 -5.38 -1.33 7.39
N GLN A 155 -5.19 -2.60 7.02
CA GLN A 155 -6.05 -3.32 6.09
C GLN A 155 -7.36 -3.78 6.76
N TRP A 156 -8.46 -3.66 6.04
CA TRP A 156 -9.80 -4.13 6.43
C TRP A 156 -10.19 -5.33 5.56
#